data_AF-A0A0L0G1M7-F1
#
_entry.id   AF-A0A0L0G1M7-F1
#
_cell.length_a   1.000
_cell.length_b   1.000
_cell.length_c   1.000
_cell.angle_alpha   90.00
_cell.angle_beta   90.00
_cell.angle_gamma   90.00
#
_symmetry.space_group_name_H-M   'P 1'
#
loop_
_entity.id
_entity.type
_entity.pdbx_description
1 polymer ?
#
loop_
_entity_poly.entity_id
_entity_poly.type
_entity_poly.pdbx_seq_one_letter_code
_entity_poly.pdbx_strand_id
1 'polypeptide(L)'
;MDNPKFDANEPVGMFIFKEKDERALVQDLIVNVDPSELLDSRPHGIIAYILFMCLRWADHMNNPRQLQSLLTKSISSIKHVATADHKNSPRQLLANSSGSIKHVATLYNV
;
A
#
# COMPACT_ATOMS: atom_id res chain seq x y z
N MET A 1 -3.73 -31.33 -1.75
CA MET A 1 -3.81 -30.13 -0.89
C MET A 1 -5.25 -29.69 -0.95
N ASP A 2 -6.06 -30.16 -0.01
CA ASP A 2 -7.48 -29.82 0.04
C ASP A 2 -7.61 -28.31 0.25
N ASN A 3 -8.35 -27.66 -0.65
CA ASN A 3 -8.75 -26.27 -0.44
C ASN A 3 -9.54 -26.22 0.88
N PRO A 4 -9.18 -25.35 1.84
CA PRO A 4 -9.86 -25.32 3.12
C PRO A 4 -11.35 -25.07 2.88
N LYS A 5 -12.19 -25.96 3.43
CA LYS A 5 -13.64 -25.86 3.37
C LYS A 5 -14.08 -24.82 4.40
N PHE A 6 -13.93 -23.55 4.07
CA PHE A 6 -14.61 -22.49 4.80
C PHE A 6 -16.10 -22.58 4.47
N ASP A 7 -16.96 -22.61 5.50
CA ASP A 7 -18.37 -22.31 5.30
C ASP A 7 -18.42 -20.87 4.79
N ALA A 8 -18.97 -20.66 3.60
CA ALA A 8 -19.05 -19.35 2.97
C ALA A 8 -19.82 -18.32 3.82
N ASN A 9 -20.54 -18.79 4.85
CA ASN A 9 -21.34 -17.97 5.75
C ASN A 9 -20.64 -17.64 7.08
N GLU A 10 -19.44 -18.17 7.36
CA GLU A 10 -18.72 -17.87 8.60
C GLU A 10 -17.60 -16.84 8.35
N PRO A 11 -17.71 -15.62 8.91
CA PRO A 11 -16.67 -14.61 8.76
C PRO A 11 -15.44 -15.00 9.58
N VAL A 12 -14.42 -15.50 8.89
CA VAL A 12 -13.18 -16.01 9.53
C VAL A 12 -12.11 -14.94 9.80
N GLY A 13 -12.37 -13.69 9.41
CA GLY A 13 -11.42 -12.58 9.58
C GLY A 13 -10.11 -12.79 8.80
N MET A 14 -10.20 -13.45 7.63
CA MET A 14 -9.07 -13.69 6.73
C MET A 14 -9.42 -13.18 5.34
N PHE A 15 -8.45 -12.56 4.69
CA PHE A 15 -8.57 -12.16 3.28
C PHE A 15 -7.91 -13.23 2.43
N ILE A 16 -8.73 -14.03 1.76
CA ILE A 16 -8.28 -15.19 1.00
C ILE A 16 -7.83 -14.73 -0.39
N PHE A 17 -6.59 -15.04 -0.75
CA PHE A 17 -6.04 -14.74 -2.07
C PHE A 17 -5.20 -15.90 -2.59
N LYS A 18 -5.05 -15.97 -3.92
CA LYS A 18 -4.16 -16.93 -4.58
C LYS A 18 -2.77 -16.33 -4.74
N GLU A 19 -1.73 -17.15 -4.63
CA GLU A 19 -0.33 -16.70 -4.74
C GLU A 19 -0.05 -15.92 -6.04
N LYS A 20 -0.67 -16.31 -7.17
CA LYS A 20 -0.55 -15.61 -8.45
C LYS A 20 -1.07 -14.16 -8.43
N ASP A 21 -2.03 -13.88 -7.55
CA ASP A 21 -2.72 -12.59 -7.47
C ASP A 21 -2.06 -11.69 -6.40
N GLU A 22 -1.09 -12.20 -5.63
CA GLU A 22 -0.41 -11.49 -4.54
C GLU A 22 0.21 -10.15 -4.99
N ARG A 23 0.77 -10.12 -6.21
CA ARG A 23 1.35 -8.88 -6.74
C ARG A 23 0.27 -7.82 -7.00
N ALA A 24 -0.85 -8.21 -7.61
CA ALA A 24 -1.96 -7.31 -7.88
C ALA A 24 -2.58 -6.81 -6.56
N LEU A 25 -2.77 -7.73 -5.60
CA LEU A 25 -3.24 -7.41 -4.26
C LEU A 25 -2.39 -6.32 -3.60
N VAL A 26 -1.06 -6.46 -3.58
CA VAL A 26 -0.16 -5.45 -2.98
C VAL A 26 -0.19 -4.13 -3.75
N GLN A 27 -0.28 -4.20 -5.09
CA GLN A 27 -0.35 -3.01 -5.93
C GLN A 27 -1.62 -2.20 -5.64
N ASP A 28 -2.77 -2.86 -5.59
CA ASP A 28 -4.06 -2.21 -5.39
C ASP A 28 -4.23 -1.75 -3.94
N LEU A 29 -3.74 -2.52 -2.97
CA LEU A 29 -3.91 -2.23 -1.55
C LEU A 29 -2.94 -1.16 -1.02
N ILE A 30 -1.76 -1.00 -1.63
CA ILE A 30 -0.70 -0.10 -1.10
C ILE A 30 -0.33 1.00 -2.09
N VAL A 31 -0.20 0.69 -3.38
CA VAL A 31 0.37 1.63 -4.36
C VAL A 31 -0.69 2.49 -5.03
N ASN A 32 -1.82 1.91 -5.40
CA ASN A 32 -2.86 2.58 -6.17
C ASN A 32 -3.96 3.20 -5.32
N VAL A 33 -3.82 3.23 -3.99
CA VAL A 33 -4.86 3.76 -3.13
C VAL A 33 -4.91 5.28 -3.23
N ASP A 34 -6.09 5.82 -3.50
CA ASP A 34 -6.32 7.27 -3.39
C ASP A 34 -6.37 7.65 -1.91
N PRO A 35 -5.42 8.45 -1.40
CA PRO A 35 -5.41 8.86 -0.01
C PRO A 35 -6.68 9.64 0.37
N SER A 36 -7.34 10.29 -0.59
CA SER A 36 -8.59 11.05 -0.38
C SER A 36 -9.75 10.14 0.02
N GLU A 37 -9.83 8.93 -0.56
CA GLU A 37 -10.85 7.93 -0.20
C GLU A 37 -10.66 7.39 1.22
N LEU A 38 -9.44 7.49 1.76
CA LEU A 38 -9.13 7.06 3.11
C LEU A 38 -9.40 8.14 4.16
N LEU A 39 -9.46 9.42 3.79
CA LEU A 39 -9.68 10.54 4.72
C LEU A 39 -11.07 10.48 5.37
N ASP A 40 -12.08 10.03 4.62
CA ASP A 40 -13.45 9.87 5.10
C ASP A 40 -13.71 8.47 5.71
N SER A 41 -12.73 7.57 5.64
CA SER A 41 -12.87 6.19 6.12
C SER A 41 -12.69 6.10 7.64
N ARG A 42 -13.68 5.52 8.33
CA ARG A 42 -13.78 5.53 9.80
C ARG A 42 -13.01 4.44 10.57
N PRO A 43 -12.29 3.51 9.93
CA PRO A 43 -11.12 2.91 10.54
C PRO A 43 -9.87 3.50 9.91
N HIS A 44 -9.26 4.47 10.61
CA HIS A 44 -7.86 4.83 10.35
C HIS A 44 -7.02 3.55 10.35
N GLY A 45 -6.33 3.28 9.24
CA GLY A 45 -5.54 2.05 9.09
C GLY A 45 -6.26 0.87 8.43
N ILE A 46 -7.34 1.08 7.68
CA ILE A 46 -8.02 0.01 6.91
C ILE A 46 -7.06 -0.80 6.02
N ILE A 47 -6.07 -0.15 5.40
CA ILE A 47 -5.02 -0.82 4.60
C ILE A 47 -4.24 -1.82 5.47
N ALA A 48 -3.82 -1.39 6.67
CA ALA A 48 -3.09 -2.24 7.60
C ALA A 48 -3.96 -3.41 8.08
N TYR A 49 -5.26 -3.17 8.29
CA TYR A 49 -6.21 -4.21 8.67
C TYR A 49 -6.40 -5.26 7.56
N ILE A 50 -6.59 -4.85 6.30
CA ILE A 50 -6.71 -5.77 5.17
C ILE A 50 -5.39 -6.54 4.97
N LEU A 51 -4.25 -5.86 5.07
CA LEU A 51 -2.94 -6.51 4.96
C LEU A 51 -2.75 -7.56 6.07
N PHE A 52 -3.16 -7.25 7.30
CA PHE A 52 -3.15 -8.20 8.40
C PHE A 52 -4.06 -9.42 8.15
N MET A 53 -5.24 -9.22 7.57
CA MET A 53 -6.12 -10.33 7.16
C MET A 53 -5.47 -11.22 6.08
N CYS A 54 -4.65 -10.66 5.19
CA CYS A 54 -3.87 -11.42 4.21
C CYS A 54 -2.72 -12.19 4.87
N LEU A 55 -2.04 -11.60 5.86
CA LEU A 55 -0.98 -12.26 6.62
C LEU A 55 -1.52 -13.44 7.44
N ARG A 56 -2.67 -13.27 8.10
CA ARG A 56 -3.36 -14.36 8.81
C ARG A 56 -3.71 -15.51 7.88
N TRP A 57 -4.12 -15.22 6.66
CA TRP A 57 -4.38 -16.24 5.64
C TRP A 57 -3.11 -17.04 5.28
N ALA A 58 -2.02 -16.34 4.99
CA ALA A 58 -0.75 -16.99 4.63
C ALA A 58 -0.18 -17.84 5.78
N ASP A 59 -0.33 -17.37 7.03
CA ASP A 59 0.00 -18.11 8.25
C ASP A 59 -0.91 -19.34 8.43
N HIS A 60 -2.23 -19.19 8.23
CA HIS A 60 -3.19 -20.29 8.32
C HIS A 60 -2.94 -21.40 7.29
N MET A 61 -2.49 -21.04 6.08
CA MET A 61 -2.06 -22.01 5.05
C MET A 61 -0.71 -22.66 5.37
N ASN A 62 -0.05 -22.27 6.47
CA ASN A 62 1.27 -22.73 6.88
C ASN A 62 2.31 -22.61 5.74
N ASN A 63 2.24 -21.52 4.98
CA ASN A 63 3.11 -21.27 3.83
C ASN A 63 4.11 -20.15 4.14
N PRO A 64 5.28 -20.46 4.74
CA PRO A 64 6.25 -19.45 5.15
C PRO A 64 6.83 -18.67 3.97
N ARG A 65 6.88 -19.27 2.77
CA ARG A 65 7.35 -18.58 1.55
C ARG A 65 6.38 -17.49 1.12
N GLN A 66 5.08 -17.80 1.10
CA GLN A 66 4.05 -16.81 0.78
C GLN A 66 4.00 -15.69 1.81
N LEU A 67 4.08 -16.03 3.10
CA LEU A 67 4.13 -15.04 4.19
C LEU A 67 5.33 -14.09 4.03
N GLN A 68 6.54 -14.64 3.80
CA GLN A 68 7.74 -13.85 3.56
C GLN A 68 7.61 -12.98 2.30
N SER A 69 7.08 -13.53 1.21
CA SER A 69 6.89 -12.81 -0.05
C SER A 69 5.96 -11.61 0.13
N LEU A 70 4.82 -11.84 0.78
CA LEU A 70 3.82 -10.81 1.07
C LEU A 70 4.40 -9.68 1.94
N LEU A 71 5.12 -10.00 3.01
CA LEU A 71 5.80 -9.01 3.86
C LEU A 71 6.84 -8.21 3.07
N THR A 72 7.68 -8.89 2.30
CA THR A 72 8.77 -8.26 1.54
C THR A 72 8.22 -7.31 0.48
N LYS A 73 7.19 -7.72 -0.26
CA LYS A 73 6.51 -6.88 -1.25
C LYS A 73 5.83 -5.70 -0.60
N SER A 74 5.14 -5.92 0.53
CA SER A 74 4.47 -4.84 1.26
C SER A 74 5.45 -3.78 1.73
N ILE A 75 6.56 -4.16 2.36
CA ILE A 75 7.60 -3.22 2.82
C ILE A 75 8.20 -2.46 1.63
N SER A 76 8.51 -3.17 0.54
CA SER A 76 9.05 -2.59 -0.68
C SER A 76 8.10 -1.56 -1.30
N SER A 77 6.81 -1.88 -1.40
CA SER A 77 5.77 -0.99 -1.93
C SER A 77 5.53 0.22 -1.04
N ILE A 78 5.51 0.07 0.30
CA ILE A 78 5.41 1.19 1.24
C ILE A 78 6.59 2.15 1.05
N LYS A 79 7.82 1.61 0.98
CA LYS A 79 9.01 2.43 0.72
C LYS A 79 8.92 3.15 -0.63
N HIS A 80 8.40 2.48 -1.65
CA HIS A 80 8.21 3.07 -2.97
C HIS A 80 7.26 4.26 -2.93
N VAL A 81 6.06 4.10 -2.36
CA VAL A 81 5.05 5.17 -2.26
C VAL A 81 5.56 6.34 -1.43
N ALA A 82 6.18 6.07 -0.27
CA ALA A 82 6.74 7.11 0.58
C ALA A 82 7.82 7.93 -0.12
N THR A 83 8.69 7.29 -0.91
CA THR A 83 9.76 8.00 -1.64
C THR A 83 9.30 8.65 -2.93
N ALA A 84 8.22 8.16 -3.56
CA ALA A 84 7.60 8.77 -4.73
C ALA A 84 6.96 10.12 -4.37
N ASP A 85 6.26 10.18 -3.24
CA ASP A 85 5.62 11.41 -2.76
C ASP A 85 6.65 12.51 -2.41
N HIS A 86 7.79 12.13 -1.84
CA HIS A 86 8.89 13.06 -1.58
C HIS A 86 9.44 13.77 -2.84
N LYS A 87 9.41 13.13 -4.01
CA LYS A 87 9.86 13.74 -5.28
C LYS A 87 8.89 14.83 -5.78
N ASN A 88 7.61 14.73 -5.42
CA ASN A 88 6.57 15.69 -5.81
C ASN A 88 6.28 16.74 -4.73
N SER A 89 7.06 16.78 -3.65
CA SER A 89 6.95 17.86 -2.66
C SER A 89 7.12 19.23 -3.33
N PRO A 90 6.36 20.28 -2.92
CA PRO A 90 6.47 21.62 -3.49
C PRO A 90 7.91 22.14 -3.52
N ARG A 91 8.70 21.76 -2.51
CA ARG A 91 10.13 22.08 -2.41
C ARG A 91 10.98 21.48 -3.53
N GLN A 92 10.69 20.26 -3.98
CA GLN A 92 11.42 19.59 -5.07
C GLN A 92 10.94 20.07 -6.46
N LEU A 93 9.65 20.36 -6.63
CA LEU A 93 9.11 20.96 -7.86
C LEU A 93 9.73 22.34 -8.16
N LEU A 94 9.93 23.16 -7.13
CA LEU A 94 10.65 24.43 -7.23
C LEU A 94 12.12 24.23 -7.61
N ALA A 95 12.78 23.23 -7.04
CA ALA A 95 14.19 22.92 -7.31
C ALA A 95 14.43 22.48 -8.77
N ASN A 96 13.47 21.74 -9.35
CA ASN A 96 13.55 21.17 -10.71
C ASN A 96 12.99 22.09 -11.81
N SER A 97 12.41 23.24 -11.47
CA SER A 97 11.94 24.22 -12.44
C SER A 97 13.10 24.96 -13.13
N SER A 98 13.11 25.01 -14.47
CA SER A 98 14.15 25.72 -15.23
C SER A 98 14.04 27.24 -15.04
N GLY A 99 15.06 27.83 -14.39
CA GLY A 99 15.52 29.23 -14.46
C GLY A 99 14.54 30.36 -14.12
N SER A 100 13.39 30.44 -14.80
CA SER A 100 12.47 31.58 -14.75
C SER A 100 11.55 31.53 -13.52
N ILE A 101 11.11 30.34 -13.09
CA ILE A 101 10.21 30.18 -11.92
C ILE A 101 10.96 30.39 -10.58
N LYS A 102 12.27 30.10 -10.54
CA LYS A 102 13.09 30.31 -9.32
C LYS A 102 13.17 31.79 -8.91
N HIS A 103 13.23 32.70 -9.88
CA HIS A 103 13.23 34.15 -9.60
C HIS A 103 11.88 34.64 -9.09
N VAL A 104 10.77 34.15 -9.66
CA VAL A 104 9.42 34.56 -9.24
C VAL A 104 9.11 34.05 -7.82
N ALA A 105 9.47 32.82 -7.48
CA ALA A 105 9.24 32.27 -6.14
C ALA A 105 10.06 32.95 -5.03
N THR A 106 11.27 33.44 -5.34
CA THR A 106 12.12 34.17 -4.38
C THR A 106 11.56 35.57 -4.06
N LEU A 107 10.79 36.16 -4.98
CA LEU A 107 10.16 37.48 -4.80
C LEU A 107 8.88 37.45 -3.95
N TYR A 108 8.27 36.26 -3.74
CA TYR A 108 7.11 36.06 -2.87
C TYR A 108 7.48 35.43 -1.53
N ASN A 109 8.61 35.85 -0.93
CA ASN A 109 8.93 35.54 0.47
C ASN A 109 7.86 36.14 1.40
N VAL A 110 7.04 35.26 1.98
CA VAL A 110 6.54 35.39 3.37
C VAL A 110 7.22 34.30 4.19
#